data_AF-A0A7Z9X0Z3-F1
#
_entry.id   AF-A0A7Z9X0Z3-F1
#
_cell.length_a   1.000
_cell.length_b   1.000
_cell.length_c   1.000
_cell.angle_alpha   90.00
_cell.angle_beta   90.00
_cell.angle_gamma   90.00
#
_symmetry.space_group_name_H-M   'P 1'
#
loop_
_entity.id
_entity.type
_entity.pdbx_description
1 polymer ?
#
loop_
_entity_poly.entity_id
_entity_poly.type
_entity_poly.pdbx_seq_one_letter_code
_entity_poly.pdbx_strand_id
1 'polypeptide(L)'
;DDDENFYDDTQFLTYGTLATDKLDIQANLFSGTTETWKNKYDGATILPFEYEINASSSAVTLDLDYNTIKRPLILGDDGYLLQGASNYTYYYSQTGIEVTGQITFSGITENVTGSGWIDRQYGTLNPSEGTEYEWFSLQLSNGMDINLWNIFEDNIIPNDEKYKILAAYVDEEETTQYTHSDFELERLEYAYTNDGLRCYAQKWNLTSPVNNLNLIIETLYSDSEVQVPFQFYEGATSITGTVDGVAVTGIGFAELLHTYEVPNLNITTPTRWNNTIPFEWELANPDDGNPLQYKLEYANDGVNYTEITSAITATTYLWNTASYADGDTFWLKLTGYSIDGTITGETTK
;
A
#
# COMPACT_ATOMS: atom_id res chain seq x y z
N ASP A 1 -3.51 23.44 -4.96
CA ASP A 1 -2.85 24.59 -4.30
C ASP A 1 -1.35 24.36 -4.41
N ASP A 2 -0.56 25.41 -4.55
CA ASP A 2 0.90 25.32 -4.70
C ASP A 2 1.60 25.02 -3.34
N ASP A 3 0.84 24.98 -2.25
CA ASP A 3 1.37 24.78 -0.89
C ASP A 3 1.59 23.29 -0.52
N GLU A 4 1.22 22.32 -1.38
CA GLU A 4 1.40 20.86 -1.22
C GLU A 4 0.88 20.26 0.12
N ASN A 5 0.07 21.00 0.88
CA ASN A 5 -0.47 20.54 2.16
C ASN A 5 -1.52 19.44 1.97
N PHE A 6 -1.44 18.39 2.78
CA PHE A 6 -2.53 17.44 2.98
C PHE A 6 -3.64 18.07 3.85
N TYR A 7 -4.89 17.99 3.39
CA TYR A 7 -6.06 18.51 4.12
C TYR A 7 -6.97 17.35 4.49
N ASP A 8 -6.89 16.91 5.74
CA ASP A 8 -7.78 15.89 6.29
C ASP A 8 -8.92 16.52 7.11
N ASP A 9 -10.11 15.93 7.01
CA ASP A 9 -11.22 16.22 7.93
C ASP A 9 -12.05 14.96 8.11
N THR A 10 -11.71 14.17 9.12
CA THR A 10 -12.50 12.99 9.46
C THR A 10 -13.57 13.34 10.48
N GLN A 11 -14.84 13.24 10.08
CA GLN A 11 -15.98 13.62 10.91
C GLN A 11 -16.79 12.41 11.40
N PHE A 12 -17.25 12.49 12.64
CA PHE A 12 -18.29 11.57 13.11
C PHE A 12 -19.61 11.85 12.39
N LEU A 13 -20.31 10.78 12.04
CA LEU A 13 -21.55 10.84 11.28
C LEU A 13 -22.59 9.87 11.81
N THR A 14 -23.84 10.10 11.41
CA THR A 14 -24.92 9.12 11.52
C THR A 14 -25.54 8.90 10.15
N TYR A 15 -25.80 7.64 9.81
CA TYR A 15 -26.50 7.33 8.56
C TYR A 15 -27.99 7.57 8.73
N GLY A 16 -28.54 8.49 7.92
CA GLY A 16 -29.97 8.80 7.92
C GLY A 16 -30.76 7.79 7.12
N THR A 17 -30.32 7.54 5.88
CA THR A 17 -30.90 6.55 4.97
C THR A 17 -29.85 5.53 4.61
N LEU A 18 -30.15 4.25 4.83
CA LEU A 18 -29.40 3.12 4.28
C LEU A 18 -30.32 2.41 3.30
N ALA A 19 -30.13 2.67 2.01
CA ALA A 19 -30.87 1.97 0.98
C ALA A 19 -30.45 0.49 0.90
N THR A 20 -31.43 -0.39 0.64
CA THR A 20 -31.22 -1.84 0.61
C THR A 20 -30.98 -2.41 -0.79
N ASP A 21 -31.35 -1.66 -1.84
CA ASP A 21 -31.36 -2.12 -3.24
C ASP A 21 -30.66 -1.16 -4.23
N LYS A 22 -30.18 -0.01 -3.74
CA LYS A 22 -29.52 1.04 -4.53
C LYS A 22 -28.51 1.78 -3.67
N LEU A 23 -27.64 2.57 -4.30
CA LEU A 23 -26.70 3.43 -3.60
C LEU A 23 -27.36 4.78 -3.36
N ASP A 24 -28.01 4.90 -2.21
CA ASP A 24 -28.55 6.16 -1.68
C ASP A 24 -28.11 6.24 -0.22
N ILE A 25 -26.90 6.74 -0.02
CA ILE A 25 -26.31 6.98 1.30
C ILE A 25 -26.46 8.46 1.61
N GLN A 26 -26.99 8.72 2.81
CA GLN A 26 -27.00 10.05 3.39
C GLN A 26 -26.35 9.99 4.77
N ALA A 27 -25.22 10.70 4.91
CA ALA A 27 -24.53 10.86 6.17
C ALA A 27 -24.86 12.24 6.74
N ASN A 28 -25.44 12.26 7.94
CA ASN A 28 -25.63 13.49 8.69
C ASN A 28 -24.40 13.67 9.61
N LEU A 29 -23.60 14.68 9.32
CA LEU A 29 -22.41 15.02 10.10
C LEU A 29 -22.83 15.69 11.40
N PHE A 30 -22.06 15.49 12.47
CA PHE A 30 -22.34 16.11 13.76
C PHE A 30 -22.18 17.64 13.74
N SER A 31 -21.48 18.17 12.73
CA SER A 31 -21.38 19.60 12.40
C SER A 31 -22.71 20.20 11.93
N GLY A 32 -23.69 19.37 11.55
CA GLY A 32 -25.00 19.78 11.04
C GLY A 32 -25.11 19.78 9.52
N THR A 33 -24.03 19.49 8.80
CA THR A 33 -24.05 19.32 7.35
C THR A 33 -24.47 17.90 6.96
N THR A 34 -24.89 17.72 5.71
CA THR A 34 -25.27 16.42 5.15
C THR A 34 -24.42 16.13 3.93
N GLU A 35 -23.83 14.95 3.90
CA GLU A 35 -23.13 14.42 2.74
C GLU A 35 -23.99 13.33 2.10
N THR A 36 -23.88 13.19 0.78
CA THR A 36 -24.69 12.24 0.05
C THR A 36 -23.92 11.55 -1.06
N TRP A 37 -24.19 10.27 -1.22
CA TRP A 37 -23.81 9.49 -2.40
C TRP A 37 -25.08 8.83 -2.92
N LYS A 38 -25.53 9.26 -4.10
CA LYS A 38 -26.83 8.86 -4.66
C LYS A 38 -26.71 8.38 -6.08
N ASN A 39 -27.56 7.43 -6.46
CA ASN A 39 -27.78 7.09 -7.87
C ASN A 39 -28.40 8.27 -8.62
N LYS A 40 -28.04 8.42 -9.90
CA LYS A 40 -28.74 9.31 -10.82
C LYS A 40 -30.01 8.64 -11.38
N TYR A 41 -30.94 9.48 -11.86
CA TYR A 41 -32.24 9.02 -12.34
C TYR A 41 -32.61 9.68 -13.66
N ASP A 42 -33.21 8.90 -14.57
CA ASP A 42 -34.00 9.40 -15.68
C ASP A 42 -35.50 9.22 -15.34
N GLY A 43 -36.12 10.30 -14.90
CA GLY A 43 -37.47 10.28 -14.33
C GLY A 43 -37.54 9.46 -13.04
N ALA A 44 -38.17 8.29 -13.10
CA ALA A 44 -38.28 7.36 -11.98
C ALA A 44 -37.35 6.14 -12.11
N THR A 45 -36.57 6.07 -13.18
CA THR A 45 -35.68 4.96 -13.48
C THR A 45 -34.27 5.29 -13.01
N ILE A 46 -33.64 4.37 -12.27
CA ILE A 46 -32.24 4.49 -11.88
C ILE A 46 -31.36 4.38 -13.13
N LEU A 47 -30.40 5.28 -13.26
CA LEU A 47 -29.29 5.14 -14.20
C LEU A 47 -28.23 4.23 -13.56
N PRO A 48 -27.98 3.03 -14.13
CA PRO A 48 -27.00 2.11 -13.56
C PRO A 48 -25.60 2.72 -13.57
N PHE A 49 -24.89 2.62 -12.44
CA PHE A 49 -23.49 3.03 -12.30
C PHE A 49 -23.21 4.52 -12.58
N GLU A 50 -24.25 5.34 -12.49
CA GLU A 50 -24.17 6.80 -12.51
C GLU A 50 -24.56 7.35 -11.13
N TYR A 51 -23.71 8.22 -10.58
CA TYR A 51 -23.85 8.74 -9.22
C TYR A 51 -23.64 10.25 -9.13
N GLU A 52 -24.26 10.84 -8.11
CA GLU A 52 -23.96 12.19 -7.62
C GLU A 52 -23.38 12.06 -6.21
N ILE A 53 -22.23 12.69 -6.00
CA ILE A 53 -21.51 12.71 -4.72
C ILE A 53 -21.41 14.16 -4.25
N ASN A 54 -21.92 14.41 -3.05
CA ASN A 54 -21.75 15.65 -2.34
C ASN A 54 -21.09 15.38 -0.98
N ALA A 55 -19.97 16.02 -0.72
CA ALA A 55 -19.25 15.95 0.54
C ALA A 55 -18.74 17.33 0.93
N SER A 56 -18.63 17.62 2.22
CA SER A 56 -18.21 18.94 2.67
C SER A 56 -17.52 18.90 4.04
N SER A 57 -16.32 19.45 4.06
CA SER A 57 -15.56 19.77 5.26
C SER A 57 -15.55 21.28 5.52
N SER A 58 -14.85 21.70 6.56
CA SER A 58 -14.62 23.12 6.81
C SER A 58 -13.76 23.82 5.73
N ALA A 59 -12.96 23.06 4.98
CA ALA A 59 -12.00 23.58 4.00
C ALA A 59 -12.38 23.27 2.54
N VAL A 60 -13.06 22.15 2.30
CA VAL A 60 -13.31 21.57 0.98
C VAL A 60 -14.78 21.22 0.82
N THR A 61 -15.36 21.46 -0.34
CA THR A 61 -16.66 20.91 -0.74
C THR A 61 -16.53 20.26 -2.09
N LEU A 62 -17.08 19.05 -2.22
CA LEU A 62 -17.15 18.25 -3.42
C LEU A 62 -18.61 18.21 -3.89
N ASP A 63 -18.82 18.49 -5.17
CA ASP A 63 -20.11 18.31 -5.85
C ASP A 63 -19.82 17.69 -7.21
N LEU A 64 -19.87 16.36 -7.28
CA LEU A 64 -19.30 15.57 -8.36
C LEU A 64 -20.32 14.60 -8.96
N ASP A 65 -20.36 14.56 -10.28
CA ASP A 65 -21.01 13.54 -11.09
C ASP A 65 -20.01 12.43 -11.44
N TYR A 66 -20.43 11.19 -11.26
CA TYR A 66 -19.68 9.98 -11.58
C TYR A 66 -20.44 9.21 -12.66
N ASN A 67 -19.79 8.95 -13.79
CA ASN A 67 -20.35 8.18 -14.90
C ASN A 67 -19.42 7.01 -15.25
N THR A 68 -19.82 5.80 -14.88
CA THR A 68 -19.01 4.60 -15.17
C THR A 68 -19.14 4.21 -16.64
N ILE A 69 -18.03 4.20 -17.37
CA ILE A 69 -18.02 3.86 -18.81
C ILE A 69 -17.53 2.44 -19.12
N LYS A 70 -17.00 1.73 -18.12
CA LYS A 70 -16.60 0.32 -18.24
C LYS A 70 -17.55 -0.63 -17.52
N ARG A 71 -17.59 -1.89 -17.95
CA ARG A 71 -18.21 -2.96 -17.16
C ARG A 71 -17.46 -3.15 -15.83
N PRO A 72 -18.15 -3.52 -14.73
CA PRO A 72 -17.47 -3.78 -13.46
C PRO A 72 -16.42 -4.89 -13.58
N LEU A 73 -15.27 -4.69 -12.94
CA LEU A 73 -14.28 -5.74 -12.69
C LEU A 73 -14.78 -6.63 -11.56
N ILE A 74 -15.21 -7.85 -11.88
CA ILE A 74 -15.66 -8.82 -10.88
C ILE A 74 -14.45 -9.64 -10.41
N LEU A 75 -14.08 -9.51 -9.14
CA LEU A 75 -12.92 -10.22 -8.60
C LEU A 75 -13.25 -11.71 -8.42
N GLY A 76 -12.32 -12.61 -8.71
CA GLY A 76 -12.53 -14.06 -8.51
C GLY A 76 -13.63 -14.67 -9.39
N ASP A 77 -13.91 -14.08 -10.56
CA ASP A 77 -14.94 -14.46 -11.54
C ASP A 77 -16.41 -14.28 -11.09
N ASP A 78 -16.76 -14.64 -9.85
CA ASP A 78 -18.12 -14.52 -9.30
C ASP A 78 -18.23 -13.51 -8.13
N GLY A 79 -17.13 -12.82 -7.82
CA GLY A 79 -17.00 -11.88 -6.72
C GLY A 79 -16.50 -12.53 -5.45
N TYR A 80 -16.66 -13.84 -5.27
CA TYR A 80 -16.37 -14.53 -4.01
C TYR A 80 -14.88 -14.83 -3.85
N LEU A 81 -14.30 -14.33 -2.78
CA LEU A 81 -12.92 -14.60 -2.39
C LEU A 81 -12.86 -14.94 -0.91
N LEU A 82 -11.98 -15.87 -0.57
CA LEU A 82 -11.48 -15.97 0.80
C LEU A 82 -10.43 -14.87 1.02
N GLN A 83 -10.41 -14.28 2.20
CA GLN A 83 -9.56 -13.13 2.50
C GLN A 83 -8.98 -13.27 3.91
N GLY A 84 -7.70 -13.59 4.01
CA GLY A 84 -7.02 -13.98 5.24
C GLY A 84 -7.45 -15.36 5.77
N ALA A 85 -7.15 -15.61 7.05
CA ALA A 85 -7.31 -16.92 7.66
C ALA A 85 -8.76 -17.45 7.73
N SER A 86 -9.71 -16.55 7.99
CA SER A 86 -11.09 -16.92 8.36
C SER A 86 -12.19 -16.12 7.63
N ASN A 87 -11.83 -15.05 6.94
CA ASN A 87 -12.81 -14.15 6.34
C ASN A 87 -13.08 -14.49 4.87
N TYR A 88 -14.24 -14.04 4.38
CA TYR A 88 -14.58 -14.04 2.97
C TYR A 88 -15.14 -12.68 2.56
N THR A 89 -15.12 -12.43 1.26
CA THR A 89 -15.71 -11.24 0.64
C THR A 89 -16.41 -11.59 -0.66
N TYR A 90 -17.46 -10.84 -1.00
CA TYR A 90 -17.89 -10.62 -2.37
C TYR A 90 -17.42 -9.25 -2.82
N TYR A 91 -16.73 -9.17 -3.95
CA TYR A 91 -16.03 -7.97 -4.34
C TYR A 91 -16.11 -7.70 -5.85
N TYR A 92 -16.50 -6.48 -6.21
CA TYR A 92 -16.26 -5.91 -7.53
C TYR A 92 -15.80 -4.46 -7.46
N SER A 93 -15.13 -4.02 -8.52
CA SER A 93 -14.72 -2.63 -8.74
C SER A 93 -15.46 -2.03 -9.93
N GLN A 94 -15.91 -0.78 -9.81
CA GLN A 94 -16.28 0.05 -10.95
C GLN A 94 -15.08 0.91 -11.32
N THR A 95 -14.55 0.65 -12.49
CA THR A 95 -13.35 1.30 -13.02
C THR A 95 -13.72 2.19 -14.20
N GLY A 96 -12.78 3.03 -14.66
CA GLY A 96 -13.03 3.92 -15.79
C GLY A 96 -14.24 4.81 -15.54
N ILE A 97 -14.29 5.47 -14.39
CA ILE A 97 -15.39 6.38 -14.06
C ILE A 97 -15.00 7.77 -14.54
N GLU A 98 -15.78 8.34 -15.45
CA GLU A 98 -15.65 9.75 -15.80
C GLU A 98 -16.21 10.60 -14.65
N VAL A 99 -15.35 11.42 -14.05
CA VAL A 99 -15.73 12.36 -12.99
C VAL A 99 -15.82 13.76 -13.57
N THR A 100 -16.93 14.45 -13.31
CA THR A 100 -17.10 15.87 -13.64
C THR A 100 -17.77 16.59 -12.48
N GLY A 101 -17.62 17.90 -12.35
CA GLY A 101 -18.35 18.65 -11.34
C GLY A 101 -17.58 19.86 -10.84
N GLN A 102 -17.75 20.17 -9.56
CA GLN A 102 -17.15 21.31 -8.90
C GLN A 102 -16.43 20.90 -7.61
N ILE A 103 -15.26 21.49 -7.40
CA ILE A 103 -14.58 21.48 -6.11
C ILE A 103 -14.52 22.91 -5.61
N THR A 104 -14.95 23.13 -4.38
CA THR A 104 -14.74 24.40 -3.68
C THR A 104 -13.65 24.23 -2.64
N PHE A 105 -12.57 24.98 -2.77
CA PHE A 105 -11.44 24.97 -1.87
C PHE A 105 -11.12 26.39 -1.41
N SER A 106 -11.03 26.61 -0.09
CA SER A 106 -10.81 27.95 0.50
C SER A 106 -11.75 29.05 -0.04
N GLY A 107 -13.00 28.68 -0.37
CA GLY A 107 -14.02 29.59 -0.91
C GLY A 107 -13.93 29.88 -2.41
N ILE A 108 -12.98 29.26 -3.12
CA ILE A 108 -12.86 29.32 -4.58
C ILE A 108 -13.46 28.05 -5.16
N THR A 109 -14.43 28.19 -6.06
CA THR A 109 -15.07 27.07 -6.76
C THR A 109 -14.50 26.93 -8.16
N GLU A 110 -14.03 25.74 -8.50
CA GLU A 110 -13.52 25.41 -9.83
C GLU A 110 -14.26 24.21 -10.41
N ASN A 111 -14.49 24.24 -11.73
CA ASN A 111 -14.99 23.07 -12.45
C ASN A 111 -13.85 22.08 -12.66
N VAL A 112 -14.12 20.81 -12.39
CA VAL A 112 -13.13 19.73 -12.50
C VAL A 112 -13.60 18.63 -13.42
N THR A 113 -12.63 17.91 -13.97
CA THR A 113 -12.81 16.64 -14.66
C THR A 113 -11.73 15.67 -14.20
N GLY A 114 -12.02 14.38 -14.13
CA GLY A 114 -11.04 13.38 -13.70
C GLY A 114 -11.49 11.95 -13.97
N SER A 115 -10.76 11.01 -13.37
CA SER A 115 -11.14 9.60 -13.30
C SER A 115 -11.46 9.22 -11.87
N GLY A 116 -12.39 8.28 -11.69
CA GLY A 116 -12.75 7.71 -10.40
C GLY A 116 -12.60 6.19 -10.37
N TRP A 117 -12.62 5.66 -9.16
CA TRP A 117 -12.69 4.24 -8.86
C TRP A 117 -13.68 4.04 -7.70
N ILE A 118 -14.54 3.03 -7.79
CA ILE A 118 -15.44 2.66 -6.69
C ILE A 118 -15.28 1.18 -6.41
N ASP A 119 -14.96 0.85 -5.17
CA ASP A 119 -14.98 -0.52 -4.68
C ASP A 119 -16.25 -0.85 -3.91
N ARG A 120 -16.77 -2.06 -4.17
CA ARG A 120 -17.98 -2.58 -3.55
C ARG A 120 -17.68 -3.95 -2.98
N GLN A 121 -17.44 -3.96 -1.68
CA GLN A 121 -17.02 -5.12 -0.92
C GLN A 121 -18.05 -5.43 0.17
N TYR A 122 -18.45 -6.69 0.30
CA TYR A 122 -19.31 -7.13 1.40
C TYR A 122 -18.98 -8.58 1.77
N GLY A 123 -18.83 -8.81 3.07
CA GLY A 123 -18.32 -10.07 3.57
C GLY A 123 -18.19 -10.06 5.08
N THR A 124 -17.24 -10.83 5.60
CA THR A 124 -16.96 -10.90 7.04
C THR A 124 -15.70 -10.14 7.45
N LEU A 125 -14.92 -9.64 6.48
CA LEU A 125 -13.77 -8.81 6.79
C LEU A 125 -14.23 -7.57 7.56
N ASN A 126 -13.63 -7.37 8.74
CA ASN A 126 -13.91 -6.23 9.60
C ASN A 126 -12.61 -5.45 9.81
N PRO A 127 -12.47 -4.24 9.22
CA PRO A 127 -11.27 -3.42 9.40
C PRO A 127 -10.91 -3.13 10.86
N SER A 128 -11.90 -3.16 11.77
CA SER A 128 -11.67 -2.97 13.21
C SER A 128 -10.98 -4.15 13.91
N GLU A 129 -10.80 -5.29 13.22
CA GLU A 129 -10.06 -6.45 13.74
C GLU A 129 -8.55 -6.34 13.54
N GLY A 130 -8.07 -5.24 12.95
CA GLY A 130 -6.63 -4.94 12.82
C GLY A 130 -5.94 -5.77 11.75
N THR A 131 -6.65 -6.19 10.70
CA THR A 131 -6.03 -6.82 9.53
C THR A 131 -5.04 -5.85 8.90
N GLU A 132 -3.79 -6.27 8.79
CA GLU A 132 -2.75 -5.50 8.12
C GLU A 132 -2.72 -5.88 6.64
N TYR A 133 -2.78 -4.89 5.76
CA TYR A 133 -2.76 -5.11 4.33
C TYR A 133 -2.17 -3.90 3.59
N GLU A 134 -1.85 -4.15 2.33
CA GLU A 134 -1.67 -3.11 1.32
C GLU A 134 -2.64 -3.40 0.18
N TRP A 135 -3.39 -2.38 -0.23
CA TRP A 135 -4.36 -2.45 -1.32
C TRP A 135 -4.06 -1.36 -2.36
N PHE A 136 -4.30 -1.68 -3.63
CA PHE A 136 -4.11 -0.74 -4.73
C PHE A 136 -5.21 -0.84 -5.78
N SER A 137 -5.56 0.33 -6.33
CA SER A 137 -6.28 0.46 -7.60
C SER A 137 -5.36 1.11 -8.63
N LEU A 138 -5.25 0.52 -9.82
CA LEU A 138 -4.41 1.04 -10.90
C LEU A 138 -5.25 1.18 -12.16
N GLN A 139 -5.20 2.34 -12.82
CA GLN A 139 -5.85 2.61 -14.11
C GLN A 139 -4.78 2.96 -15.13
N LEU A 140 -4.52 2.05 -16.07
CA LEU A 140 -3.43 2.14 -17.03
C LEU A 140 -3.88 2.79 -18.35
N SER A 141 -2.96 3.49 -18.98
CA SER A 141 -3.15 4.23 -20.24
C SER A 141 -3.54 3.36 -21.44
N ASN A 142 -3.30 2.04 -21.38
CA ASN A 142 -3.76 1.09 -22.40
C ASN A 142 -5.21 0.60 -22.16
N GLY A 143 -5.87 1.07 -21.10
CA GLY A 143 -7.24 0.67 -20.74
C GLY A 143 -7.33 -0.48 -19.75
N MET A 144 -6.21 -1.09 -19.36
CA MET A 144 -6.18 -2.12 -18.31
C MET A 144 -6.34 -1.47 -16.93
N ASP A 145 -7.20 -2.06 -16.10
CA ASP A 145 -7.38 -1.64 -14.71
C ASP A 145 -7.08 -2.80 -13.76
N ILE A 146 -6.44 -2.54 -12.62
CA ILE A 146 -5.97 -3.58 -11.70
C ILE A 146 -6.42 -3.25 -10.27
N ASN A 147 -7.07 -4.22 -9.62
CA ASN A 147 -7.27 -4.27 -8.17
C ASN A 147 -6.30 -5.31 -7.62
N LEU A 148 -5.44 -4.94 -6.67
CA LEU A 148 -4.53 -5.89 -6.05
C LEU A 148 -4.37 -5.62 -4.56
N TRP A 149 -4.12 -6.68 -3.79
CA TRP A 149 -3.80 -6.54 -2.39
C TRP A 149 -2.94 -7.69 -1.86
N ASN A 150 -2.18 -7.38 -0.81
CA ASN A 150 -1.49 -8.32 0.06
C ASN A 150 -2.01 -8.16 1.50
N ILE A 151 -2.23 -9.26 2.20
CA ILE A 151 -2.55 -9.31 3.63
C ILE A 151 -1.37 -9.91 4.38
N PHE A 152 -1.01 -9.26 5.47
CA PHE A 152 0.06 -9.69 6.37
C PHE A 152 -0.54 -10.49 7.54
N GLU A 153 0.12 -11.58 7.88
CA GLU A 153 -0.12 -12.38 9.07
C GLU A 153 1.21 -12.50 9.81
N ASP A 154 1.32 -11.87 10.99
CA ASP A 154 2.59 -11.80 11.74
C ASP A 154 3.77 -11.29 10.88
N ASN A 155 3.56 -10.21 10.11
CA ASN A 155 4.51 -9.62 9.15
C ASN A 155 4.95 -10.53 7.98
N ILE A 156 4.31 -11.69 7.82
CA ILE A 156 4.51 -12.60 6.69
C ILE A 156 3.39 -12.37 5.68
N ILE A 157 3.68 -12.49 4.39
CA ILE A 157 2.66 -12.56 3.33
C ILE A 157 2.60 -14.01 2.85
N PRO A 158 1.66 -14.84 3.34
CA PRO A 158 1.54 -16.22 2.89
C PRO A 158 1.36 -16.30 1.37
N ASN A 159 2.11 -17.19 0.72
CA ASN A 159 1.95 -17.44 -0.71
C ASN A 159 0.71 -18.31 -0.99
N ASP A 160 -0.46 -17.74 -0.78
CA ASP A 160 -1.78 -18.36 -0.90
C ASP A 160 -2.78 -17.30 -1.38
N GLU A 161 -3.76 -17.70 -2.21
CA GLU A 161 -4.76 -16.80 -2.82
C GLU A 161 -5.64 -16.07 -1.79
N LYS A 162 -5.68 -16.53 -0.55
CA LYS A 162 -6.37 -15.83 0.55
C LYS A 162 -5.63 -14.59 1.02
N TYR A 163 -4.32 -14.52 0.78
CA TYR A 163 -3.44 -13.50 1.34
C TYR A 163 -2.86 -12.57 0.27
N LYS A 164 -2.88 -12.97 -1.00
CA LYS A 164 -2.46 -12.10 -2.10
C LYS A 164 -3.30 -12.35 -3.34
N ILE A 165 -3.86 -11.30 -3.92
CA ILE A 165 -4.58 -11.37 -5.20
C ILE A 165 -4.20 -10.20 -6.09
N LEU A 166 -4.30 -10.46 -7.39
CA LEU A 166 -4.36 -9.45 -8.43
C LEU A 166 -5.54 -9.81 -9.33
N ALA A 167 -6.48 -8.87 -9.46
CA ALA A 167 -7.57 -8.92 -10.42
C ALA A 167 -7.39 -7.82 -11.46
N ALA A 168 -7.50 -8.16 -12.73
CA ALA A 168 -7.34 -7.20 -13.81
C ALA A 168 -8.53 -7.21 -14.76
N TYR A 169 -8.97 -6.01 -15.12
CA TYR A 169 -9.81 -5.73 -16.28
C TYR A 169 -8.88 -5.46 -17.46
N VAL A 170 -8.95 -6.23 -18.54
CA VAL A 170 -8.03 -6.08 -19.68
C VAL A 170 -8.59 -5.11 -20.73
N ASP A 171 -9.74 -5.42 -21.33
CA ASP A 171 -10.41 -4.55 -22.31
C ASP A 171 -11.92 -4.87 -22.45
N GLU A 172 -12.64 -4.04 -23.21
CA GLU A 172 -14.09 -4.17 -23.45
C GLU A 172 -14.46 -5.19 -24.56
N GLU A 173 -13.54 -5.59 -25.44
CA GLU A 173 -13.80 -6.51 -26.56
C GLU A 173 -13.53 -7.98 -26.18
N GLU A 174 -12.65 -8.21 -25.21
CA GLU A 174 -12.23 -9.50 -24.69
C GLU A 174 -13.04 -9.88 -23.43
N THR A 175 -13.32 -11.17 -23.27
CA THR A 175 -13.95 -11.74 -22.07
C THR A 175 -12.96 -11.96 -20.93
N THR A 176 -11.77 -11.36 -20.98
CA THR A 176 -10.63 -11.73 -20.15
C THR A 176 -10.38 -10.71 -19.05
N GLN A 177 -11.32 -10.54 -18.13
CA GLN A 177 -10.88 -10.25 -16.77
C GLN A 177 -10.20 -11.52 -16.22
N TYR A 178 -9.27 -11.35 -15.29
CA TYR A 178 -8.66 -12.48 -14.61
C TYR A 178 -8.41 -12.14 -13.15
N THR A 179 -8.27 -13.18 -12.32
CA THR A 179 -7.83 -13.07 -10.92
C THR A 179 -6.88 -14.20 -10.60
N HIS A 180 -5.73 -13.91 -9.99
CA HIS A 180 -4.76 -14.92 -9.52
C HIS A 180 -3.88 -14.36 -8.40
N SER A 181 -3.03 -15.22 -7.84
CA SER A 181 -2.04 -14.89 -6.81
C SER A 181 -0.58 -14.95 -7.31
N ASP A 182 -0.35 -15.37 -8.56
CA ASP A 182 0.96 -15.44 -9.22
C ASP A 182 1.53 -14.07 -9.63
N PHE A 183 1.85 -13.22 -8.66
CA PHE A 183 2.55 -11.95 -8.86
C PHE A 183 3.52 -11.68 -7.71
N GLU A 184 4.50 -10.81 -7.91
CA GLU A 184 5.38 -10.31 -6.86
C GLU A 184 5.23 -8.79 -6.75
N LEU A 185 5.28 -8.29 -5.51
CA LEU A 185 5.20 -6.86 -5.21
C LEU A 185 6.40 -6.50 -4.33
N GLU A 186 7.48 -6.05 -4.94
CA GLU A 186 8.70 -5.66 -4.22
C GLU A 186 8.58 -4.20 -3.77
N ARG A 187 8.84 -3.91 -2.48
CA ARG A 187 8.88 -2.54 -1.96
C ARG A 187 10.25 -1.95 -2.27
N LEU A 188 10.29 -0.72 -2.77
CA LEU A 188 11.49 -0.04 -3.24
C LEU A 188 11.85 1.21 -2.44
N GLU A 189 10.89 1.79 -1.73
CA GLU A 189 11.07 3.03 -0.97
C GLU A 189 10.07 3.07 0.18
N TYR A 190 10.47 3.70 1.28
CA TYR A 190 9.68 3.86 2.50
C TYR A 190 9.74 5.32 2.97
N ALA A 191 8.74 5.74 3.73
CA ALA A 191 8.74 7.03 4.40
C ALA A 191 8.12 6.93 5.79
N TYR A 192 8.70 7.66 6.74
CA TYR A 192 8.09 7.87 8.05
C TYR A 192 7.02 8.96 7.96
N THR A 193 5.96 8.82 8.75
CA THR A 193 5.01 9.89 9.03
C THR A 193 5.73 11.09 9.65
N ASN A 194 5.14 12.28 9.55
CA ASN A 194 5.74 13.52 10.05
C ASN A 194 6.04 13.49 11.56
N ASP A 195 5.31 12.70 12.34
CA ASP A 195 5.55 12.48 13.77
C ASP A 195 6.58 11.37 14.07
N GLY A 196 7.02 10.64 13.06
CA GLY A 196 7.97 9.54 13.14
C GLY A 196 7.41 8.26 13.77
N LEU A 197 6.09 8.14 13.96
CA LEU A 197 5.49 7.00 14.65
C LEU A 197 5.24 5.80 13.74
N ARG A 198 4.99 6.02 12.45
CA ARG A 198 4.67 4.96 11.49
C ARG A 198 5.53 5.10 10.24
N CYS A 199 5.80 3.99 9.58
CA CYS A 199 6.60 3.94 8.36
C CYS A 199 5.89 3.10 7.32
N TYR A 200 5.60 3.68 6.16
CA TYR A 200 4.88 3.01 5.09
C TYR A 200 5.77 2.88 3.86
N ALA A 201 5.57 1.82 3.09
CA ALA A 201 6.13 1.74 1.75
C ALA A 201 5.50 2.85 0.87
N GLN A 202 6.30 3.43 0.00
CA GLN A 202 5.92 4.54 -0.89
C GLN A 202 6.13 4.21 -2.37
N LYS A 203 6.87 3.14 -2.65
CA LYS A 203 7.18 2.72 -4.00
C LYS A 203 7.26 1.22 -4.10
N TRP A 204 6.68 0.66 -5.15
CA TRP A 204 6.63 -0.77 -5.38
C TRP A 204 6.97 -1.11 -6.83
N ASN A 205 7.54 -2.30 -7.03
CA ASN A 205 7.70 -2.96 -8.32
C ASN A 205 6.79 -4.18 -8.36
N LEU A 206 5.68 -4.05 -9.07
CA LEU A 206 4.72 -5.12 -9.33
C LEU A 206 5.16 -5.91 -10.58
N THR A 207 5.37 -7.21 -10.42
CA THR A 207 5.69 -8.10 -11.54
C THR A 207 4.76 -9.31 -11.58
N SER A 208 4.34 -9.70 -12.78
CA SER A 208 3.62 -10.96 -13.01
C SER A 208 4.17 -11.62 -14.27
N PRO A 209 4.92 -12.73 -14.15
CA PRO A 209 5.41 -13.46 -15.33
C PRO A 209 4.28 -14.04 -16.18
N VAL A 210 3.17 -14.45 -15.55
CA VAL A 210 2.04 -15.08 -16.25
C VAL A 210 1.23 -14.08 -17.09
N ASN A 211 1.22 -12.79 -16.72
CA ASN A 211 0.57 -11.72 -17.48
C ASN A 211 1.57 -10.72 -18.10
N ASN A 212 2.86 -11.03 -18.04
CA ASN A 212 3.94 -10.18 -18.56
C ASN A 212 3.83 -8.71 -18.08
N LEU A 213 3.58 -8.54 -16.78
CA LEU A 213 3.51 -7.23 -16.10
C LEU A 213 4.85 -6.88 -15.46
N ASN A 214 5.24 -5.62 -15.58
CA ASN A 214 6.30 -5.00 -14.79
C ASN A 214 5.93 -3.52 -14.62
N LEU A 215 5.44 -3.15 -13.43
CA LEU A 215 4.89 -1.84 -13.14
C LEU A 215 5.54 -1.26 -11.89
N ILE A 216 6.07 -0.05 -11.98
CA ILE A 216 6.43 0.77 -10.84
C ILE A 216 5.20 1.55 -10.40
N ILE A 217 4.81 1.38 -9.15
CA ILE A 217 3.75 2.11 -8.46
C ILE A 217 4.44 3.03 -7.46
N GLU A 218 4.13 4.31 -7.46
CA GLU A 218 4.76 5.31 -6.59
C GLU A 218 3.71 6.26 -6.06
N THR A 219 3.69 6.50 -4.76
CA THR A 219 2.82 7.49 -4.14
C THR A 219 3.20 8.90 -4.60
N LEU A 220 2.21 9.78 -4.73
CA LEU A 220 2.46 11.18 -5.07
C LEU A 220 2.87 12.02 -3.85
N TYR A 221 2.42 11.62 -2.66
CA TYR A 221 2.63 12.32 -1.40
C TYR A 221 2.89 11.32 -0.28
N SER A 222 3.88 11.57 0.55
CA SER A 222 4.25 10.67 1.65
C SER A 222 3.43 10.87 2.93
N ASP A 223 2.63 11.93 3.01
CA ASP A 223 1.95 12.39 4.24
C ASP A 223 0.41 12.33 4.17
N SER A 224 -0.14 11.44 3.34
CA SER A 224 -1.58 11.20 3.22
C SER A 224 -2.11 10.19 4.24
N GLU A 225 -1.89 10.44 5.54
CA GLU A 225 -2.34 9.53 6.61
C GLU A 225 -3.68 9.95 7.23
N VAL A 226 -4.68 9.07 7.15
CA VAL A 226 -5.93 9.20 7.88
C VAL A 226 -5.70 8.80 9.33
N GLN A 227 -6.08 9.67 10.29
CA GLN A 227 -5.75 9.47 11.71
C GLN A 227 -6.82 8.73 12.53
N VAL A 228 -8.09 8.84 12.12
CA VAL A 228 -9.23 8.28 12.84
C VAL A 228 -10.17 7.56 11.86
N PRO A 229 -10.88 6.50 12.28
CA PRO A 229 -10.92 5.91 13.62
C PRO A 229 -9.67 5.11 14.02
N PHE A 230 -8.80 4.82 13.06
CA PHE A 230 -7.46 4.26 13.26
C PHE A 230 -6.53 4.83 12.18
N GLN A 231 -5.22 4.69 12.38
CA GLN A 231 -4.21 5.25 11.48
C GLN A 231 -3.93 4.34 10.29
N PHE A 232 -4.01 4.90 9.08
CA PHE A 232 -3.62 4.22 7.84
C PHE A 232 -3.26 5.24 6.76
N TYR A 233 -2.39 4.86 5.84
CA TYR A 233 -2.05 5.68 4.69
C TYR A 233 -3.10 5.49 3.59
N GLU A 234 -3.56 6.58 2.99
CA GLU A 234 -4.51 6.58 1.87
C GLU A 234 -4.12 7.66 0.85
N GLY A 235 -3.50 7.27 -0.26
CA GLY A 235 -2.85 8.24 -1.13
C GLY A 235 -2.87 7.90 -2.61
N ALA A 236 -2.89 8.96 -3.44
CA ALA A 236 -2.84 8.85 -4.89
C ALA A 236 -1.48 8.33 -5.35
N THR A 237 -1.50 7.49 -6.40
CA THR A 237 -0.29 6.91 -6.99
C THR A 237 -0.14 7.26 -8.46
N SER A 238 1.10 7.30 -8.92
CA SER A 238 1.47 7.26 -10.33
C SER A 238 1.99 5.87 -10.69
N ILE A 239 1.75 5.46 -11.94
CA ILE A 239 2.20 4.17 -12.46
C ILE A 239 3.00 4.37 -13.73
N THR A 240 4.12 3.66 -13.84
CA THR A 240 4.87 3.52 -15.08
C THR A 240 5.34 2.08 -15.25
N GLY A 241 5.58 1.64 -16.48
CA GLY A 241 6.15 0.31 -16.70
C GLY A 241 5.69 -0.30 -18.02
N THR A 242 5.51 -1.61 -18.04
CA THR A 242 5.10 -2.36 -19.23
C THR A 242 4.02 -3.38 -18.94
N VAL A 243 3.09 -3.50 -19.89
CA VAL A 243 2.16 -4.63 -20.04
C VAL A 243 2.49 -5.29 -21.37
N ASP A 244 2.74 -6.61 -21.35
CA ASP A 244 3.17 -7.35 -22.54
C ASP A 244 4.44 -6.80 -23.21
N GLY A 245 5.34 -6.21 -22.42
CA GLY A 245 6.54 -5.50 -22.91
C GLY A 245 6.26 -4.17 -23.62
N VAL A 246 5.00 -3.71 -23.66
CA VAL A 246 4.58 -2.41 -24.21
C VAL A 246 4.50 -1.41 -23.07
N ALA A 247 5.11 -0.23 -23.26
CA ALA A 247 5.14 0.81 -22.24
C ALA A 247 3.73 1.34 -21.93
N VAL A 248 3.44 1.52 -20.64
CA VAL A 248 2.22 2.13 -20.12
C VAL A 248 2.56 3.15 -19.04
N THR A 249 1.73 4.19 -18.94
CA THR A 249 1.60 5.02 -17.73
C THR A 249 0.26 4.74 -17.07
N GLY A 250 0.05 5.20 -15.85
CA GLY A 250 -1.24 5.11 -15.16
C GLY A 250 -1.32 6.00 -13.93
N ILE A 251 -2.51 6.01 -13.34
CA ILE A 251 -2.84 6.67 -12.07
C ILE A 251 -3.57 5.67 -11.18
N GLY A 252 -3.55 5.90 -9.87
CA GLY A 252 -4.16 4.97 -8.93
C GLY A 252 -4.30 5.52 -7.53
N PHE A 253 -4.60 4.62 -6.62
CA PHE A 253 -4.64 4.86 -5.18
C PHE A 253 -4.02 3.68 -4.44
N ALA A 254 -3.44 3.96 -3.28
CA ALA A 254 -2.94 2.97 -2.35
C ALA A 254 -3.56 3.18 -0.96
N GLU A 255 -3.98 2.09 -0.32
CA GLU A 255 -4.42 2.05 1.07
C GLU A 255 -3.49 1.09 1.84
N LEU A 256 -2.81 1.58 2.87
CA LEU A 256 -1.78 0.83 3.60
C LEU A 256 -2.05 0.87 5.10
N LEU A 257 -2.32 -0.31 5.67
CA LEU A 257 -2.47 -0.49 7.12
C LEU A 257 -1.21 -1.06 7.76
N HIS A 258 -0.46 -1.86 7.01
CA HIS A 258 0.81 -2.42 7.46
C HIS A 258 1.88 -1.32 7.58
N THR A 259 2.62 -1.31 8.68
CA THR A 259 3.69 -0.35 8.97
C THR A 259 4.97 -1.10 9.32
N TYR A 260 6.11 -0.55 8.90
CA TYR A 260 7.40 -1.18 9.06
C TYR A 260 8.13 -0.70 10.31
N GLU A 261 8.76 -1.62 11.03
CA GLU A 261 9.48 -1.34 12.27
C GLU A 261 11.00 -1.24 12.07
N VAL A 262 11.67 -0.57 13.01
CA VAL A 262 13.14 -0.58 13.08
C VAL A 262 13.62 -2.02 13.36
N PRO A 263 14.64 -2.51 12.62
CA PRO A 263 15.17 -3.86 12.79
C PRO A 263 15.70 -4.12 14.21
N ASN A 264 15.18 -5.18 14.84
CA ASN A 264 15.65 -5.68 16.13
C ASN A 264 16.70 -6.77 15.92
N LEU A 265 17.96 -6.36 16.00
CA LEU A 265 19.11 -7.17 15.64
C LEU A 265 19.86 -7.69 16.87
N ASN A 266 20.22 -8.97 16.85
CA ASN A 266 21.01 -9.60 17.89
C ASN A 266 22.17 -10.40 17.31
N ILE A 267 23.42 -10.01 17.60
CA ILE A 267 24.60 -10.77 17.18
C ILE A 267 24.75 -12.01 18.08
N THR A 268 24.56 -13.20 17.50
CA THR A 268 24.54 -14.47 18.22
C THR A 268 25.93 -15.11 18.28
N THR A 269 26.59 -15.26 17.13
CA THR A 269 27.88 -15.95 16.98
C THR A 269 28.93 -15.00 16.38
N PRO A 270 30.21 -15.15 16.75
CA PRO A 270 30.76 -15.97 17.83
C PRO A 270 30.86 -15.21 19.16
N THR A 271 30.88 -15.95 20.28
CA THR A 271 31.24 -15.39 21.60
C THR A 271 32.75 -15.27 21.78
N ARG A 272 33.51 -16.12 21.09
CA ARG A 272 34.97 -16.01 20.94
C ARG A 272 35.31 -16.17 19.47
N TRP A 273 35.83 -15.10 18.89
CA TRP A 273 36.05 -15.03 17.45
C TRP A 273 37.32 -15.79 17.01
N ASN A 274 37.26 -16.40 15.81
CA ASN A 274 38.42 -16.83 15.02
C ASN A 274 38.07 -16.77 13.51
N ASN A 275 39.07 -16.88 12.64
CA ASN A 275 38.92 -16.73 11.17
C ASN A 275 38.24 -17.91 10.44
N THR A 276 37.72 -18.90 11.17
CA THR A 276 37.02 -20.07 10.63
C THR A 276 35.55 -20.12 11.04
N ILE A 277 35.13 -19.27 11.99
CA ILE A 277 33.77 -19.22 12.49
C ILE A 277 33.10 -17.96 11.94
N PRO A 278 31.96 -18.09 11.25
CA PRO A 278 31.24 -16.93 10.75
C PRO A 278 30.64 -16.11 11.89
N PHE A 279 30.47 -14.82 11.66
CA PHE A 279 29.51 -14.02 12.41
C PHE A 279 28.11 -14.46 12.02
N GLU A 280 27.23 -14.57 13.02
CA GLU A 280 25.81 -14.86 12.82
C GLU A 280 25.00 -13.92 13.69
N TRP A 281 23.81 -13.58 13.21
CA TRP A 281 22.87 -12.75 13.92
C TRP A 281 21.43 -13.22 13.69
N GLU A 282 20.54 -12.73 14.53
CA GLU A 282 19.11 -12.96 14.45
C GLU A 282 18.40 -11.62 14.23
N LEU A 283 17.40 -11.62 13.34
CA LEU A 283 16.42 -10.55 13.20
C LEU A 283 15.16 -11.00 13.95
N ALA A 284 14.85 -10.34 15.07
CA ALA A 284 13.76 -10.75 15.95
C ALA A 284 12.36 -10.33 15.46
N ASN A 285 12.30 -9.34 14.57
CA ASN A 285 11.07 -8.85 13.92
C ASN A 285 11.24 -8.89 12.39
N PRO A 286 11.29 -10.10 11.77
CA PRO A 286 11.32 -10.21 10.32
C PRO A 286 10.02 -9.67 9.71
N ASP A 287 10.13 -9.20 8.46
CA ASP A 287 9.02 -8.63 7.72
C ASP A 287 9.21 -8.91 6.22
N ASP A 288 8.24 -9.61 5.61
CA ASP A 288 8.29 -9.98 4.19
C ASP A 288 8.20 -8.75 3.26
N GLY A 289 7.60 -7.66 3.72
CA GLY A 289 7.52 -6.40 2.99
C GLY A 289 8.78 -5.55 3.09
N ASN A 290 9.74 -5.91 3.96
CA ASN A 290 11.03 -5.21 4.11
C ASN A 290 12.21 -6.20 4.30
N PRO A 291 12.58 -6.97 3.26
CA PRO A 291 13.77 -7.80 3.30
C PRO A 291 15.02 -6.92 3.45
N LEU A 292 15.70 -7.03 4.60
CA LEU A 292 16.83 -6.18 4.95
C LEU A 292 18.12 -6.57 4.23
N GLN A 293 18.95 -5.55 4.01
CA GLN A 293 20.38 -5.72 3.79
C GLN A 293 21.15 -5.44 5.08
N TYR A 294 22.32 -6.06 5.23
CA TYR A 294 23.16 -5.91 6.40
C TYR A 294 24.55 -5.37 6.06
N LYS A 295 25.05 -4.52 6.96
CA LYS A 295 26.42 -4.01 7.00
C LYS A 295 27.07 -4.45 8.30
N LEU A 296 28.30 -4.94 8.20
CA LEU A 296 29.15 -5.29 9.33
C LEU A 296 30.34 -4.35 9.39
N GLU A 297 30.62 -3.85 10.59
CA GLU A 297 31.71 -2.91 10.85
C GLU A 297 32.44 -3.32 12.13
N TYR A 298 33.72 -2.98 12.26
CA TYR A 298 34.50 -3.22 13.47
C TYR A 298 35.18 -1.95 13.99
N ALA A 299 35.41 -1.88 15.30
CA ALA A 299 36.21 -0.81 15.91
C ALA A 299 37.15 -1.37 16.99
N ASN A 300 38.39 -0.91 17.02
CA ASN A 300 39.32 -1.27 18.10
C ASN A 300 39.09 -0.44 19.38
N ASP A 301 38.50 0.75 19.23
CA ASP A 301 38.24 1.69 20.32
C ASP A 301 36.75 1.78 20.70
N GLY A 302 35.87 1.09 19.98
CA GLY A 302 34.42 1.12 20.17
C GLY A 302 33.74 2.38 19.65
N VAL A 303 34.46 3.25 18.95
CA VAL A 303 33.96 4.55 18.47
C VAL A 303 34.15 4.70 16.97
N ASN A 304 35.34 4.39 16.45
CA ASN A 304 35.69 4.58 15.04
C ASN A 304 35.53 3.27 14.27
N TYR A 305 34.32 3.04 13.77
CA TYR A 305 33.97 1.84 13.02
C TYR A 305 34.51 1.88 11.59
N THR A 306 35.09 0.76 11.16
CA THR A 306 35.55 0.49 9.79
C THR A 306 34.71 -0.61 9.19
N GLU A 307 34.20 -0.39 7.97
CA GLU A 307 33.40 -1.38 7.25
C GLU A 307 34.19 -2.65 6.97
N ILE A 308 33.58 -3.79 7.28
CA ILE A 308 34.02 -5.12 6.86
C ILE A 308 33.39 -5.45 5.51
N THR A 309 32.07 -5.29 5.43
CA THR A 309 31.25 -5.59 4.25
C THR A 309 29.87 -4.95 4.41
N SER A 310 29.17 -4.77 3.29
CA SER A 310 27.81 -4.23 3.20
C SER A 310 26.99 -5.02 2.18
N ALA A 311 25.69 -4.72 2.07
CA ALA A 311 24.73 -5.38 1.17
C ALA A 311 24.64 -6.90 1.32
N ILE A 312 24.87 -7.42 2.53
CA ILE A 312 24.68 -8.85 2.84
C ILE A 312 23.17 -9.11 2.98
N THR A 313 22.65 -10.18 2.40
CA THR A 313 21.24 -10.58 2.56
C THR A 313 21.05 -11.79 3.47
N ALA A 314 22.12 -12.55 3.72
CA ALA A 314 22.11 -13.64 4.69
C ALA A 314 22.39 -13.14 6.10
N THR A 315 21.88 -13.83 7.12
CA THR A 315 22.17 -13.55 8.53
C THR A 315 23.48 -14.16 9.03
N THR A 316 24.44 -14.34 8.12
CA THR A 316 25.76 -14.92 8.40
C THR A 316 26.82 -14.31 7.50
N TYR A 317 28.04 -14.17 8.03
CA TYR A 317 29.20 -13.71 7.26
C TYR A 317 30.52 -14.24 7.81
N LEU A 318 31.31 -14.90 6.96
CA LEU A 318 32.66 -15.33 7.33
C LEU A 318 33.69 -14.24 7.02
N TRP A 319 34.17 -13.58 8.06
CA TRP A 319 35.18 -12.53 7.91
C TRP A 319 36.60 -13.10 7.78
N ASN A 320 37.29 -12.73 6.69
CA ASN A 320 38.72 -13.01 6.54
C ASN A 320 39.56 -11.90 7.20
N THR A 321 40.25 -12.27 8.28
CA THR A 321 40.93 -11.36 9.19
C THR A 321 42.44 -11.59 9.20
N ALA A 322 43.07 -11.72 8.04
CA ALA A 322 44.52 -11.94 7.98
C ALA A 322 45.35 -10.90 8.77
N SER A 323 44.74 -9.77 9.15
CA SER A 323 45.28 -8.68 9.98
C SER A 323 45.04 -8.79 11.50
N TYR A 324 44.26 -9.75 12.02
CA TYR A 324 43.98 -9.94 13.45
C TYR A 324 44.59 -11.24 13.99
N ALA A 325 45.20 -11.16 15.18
CA ALA A 325 45.77 -12.31 15.88
C ALA A 325 44.76 -12.96 16.84
N ASP A 326 44.99 -14.22 17.20
CA ASP A 326 44.20 -14.89 18.26
C ASP A 326 44.36 -14.14 19.59
N GLY A 327 43.25 -13.73 20.18
CA GLY A 327 43.19 -12.98 21.43
C GLY A 327 42.99 -11.47 21.29
N ASP A 328 43.00 -10.92 20.07
CA ASP A 328 42.64 -9.52 19.85
C ASP A 328 41.16 -9.28 20.20
N THR A 329 40.87 -8.10 20.74
CA THR A 329 39.51 -7.64 21.05
C THR A 329 39.13 -6.49 20.13
N PHE A 330 37.94 -6.55 19.56
CA PHE A 330 37.33 -5.50 18.77
C PHE A 330 35.83 -5.45 19.09
N TRP A 331 35.23 -4.31 18.83
CA TRP A 331 33.78 -4.14 18.83
C TRP A 331 33.24 -4.48 17.45
N LEU A 332 32.14 -5.20 17.40
CA LEU A 332 31.42 -5.47 16.15
C LEU A 332 30.12 -4.69 16.15
N LYS A 333 29.89 -3.90 15.09
CA LYS A 333 28.61 -3.26 14.81
C LYS A 333 27.95 -3.96 13.64
N LEU A 334 26.68 -4.28 13.81
CA LEU A 334 25.79 -4.79 12.78
C LEU A 334 24.71 -3.74 12.54
N THR A 335 24.54 -3.33 11.30
CA THR A 335 23.45 -2.47 10.85
C THR A 335 22.59 -3.24 9.86
N GLY A 336 21.29 -3.31 10.09
CA GLY A 336 20.29 -3.80 9.15
C GLY A 336 19.51 -2.62 8.60
N TYR A 337 19.31 -2.57 7.29
CA TYR A 337 18.69 -1.44 6.61
C TYR A 337 17.79 -1.88 5.45
N SER A 338 16.69 -1.16 5.22
CA SER A 338 15.80 -1.32 4.06
C SER A 338 16.54 -1.04 2.76
N ILE A 339 15.96 -1.43 1.62
CA ILE A 339 16.60 -1.26 0.28
C ILE A 339 16.99 0.21 -0.03
N ASP A 340 16.25 1.18 0.50
CA ASP A 340 16.50 2.62 0.38
C ASP A 340 17.26 3.23 1.57
N GLY A 341 17.50 2.44 2.62
CA GLY A 341 18.15 2.87 3.87
C GLY A 341 17.27 3.67 4.84
N THR A 342 16.00 3.92 4.52
CA THR A 342 15.08 4.70 5.36
C THR A 342 14.87 4.02 6.72
N ILE A 343 14.60 2.72 6.71
CA ILE A 343 14.40 1.92 7.92
C ILE A 343 15.74 1.30 8.27
N THR A 344 16.39 1.82 9.31
CA THR A 344 17.72 1.36 9.74
C THR A 344 17.76 1.08 11.23
N GLY A 345 18.29 -0.09 11.60
CA GLY A 345 18.53 -0.50 12.98
C GLY A 345 19.98 -0.95 13.15
N GLU A 346 20.57 -0.71 14.33
CA GLU A 346 21.92 -1.16 14.64
C GLU A 346 22.03 -1.83 16.01
N THR A 347 22.98 -2.74 16.12
CA THR A 347 23.39 -3.38 17.37
C THR A 347 24.90 -3.49 17.42
N THR A 348 25.48 -3.52 18.62
CA THR A 348 26.92 -3.63 18.84
C THR A 348 27.22 -4.71 19.88
N LYS A 349 28.28 -5.48 19.66
CA LYS A 349 28.74 -6.55 20.55
C LYS A 349 30.24 -6.47 20.82
#